data_AF-A0AAD8PI95-F1
#
_entry.id   AF-A0AAD8PI95-F1
#
_cell.length_a   1.000
_cell.length_b   1.000
_cell.length_c   1.000
_cell.angle_alpha   90.00
_cell.angle_beta   90.00
_cell.angle_gamma   90.00
#
_symmetry.space_group_name_H-M   'P 1'
#
loop_
_entity.id
_entity.type
_entity.pdbx_description
1 polymer ?
#
loop_
_entity_poly.entity_id
_entity_poly.type
_entity_poly.pdbx_seq_one_letter_code
_entity_poly.pdbx_strand_id
1 'polypeptide(L)'
;SATFPKPLRNLAKEHLSSSSVRINISRISSTYANIMQRVFKASPFNKKTALKEHINLLPACRMIIFVNSKRMANKLNDFLYN
;
A
#
# COMPACT_ATOMS: atom_id res chain seq x y z
N SER A 1 1.71 -8.76 -15.71
CA SER A 1 1.22 -8.28 -14.41
C SER A 1 2.16 -8.75 -13.31
N ALA A 2 2.47 -7.88 -12.34
CA ALA A 2 3.38 -8.20 -11.23
C ALA A 2 2.82 -9.28 -10.28
N THR A 3 1.49 -9.33 -10.13
CA THR A 3 0.75 -10.42 -9.47
C THR A 3 -0.23 -11.06 -10.45
N PHE A 4 -0.57 -12.33 -10.26
CA PHE A 4 -1.48 -13.05 -11.18
C PHE A 4 -2.60 -13.80 -10.43
N PRO A 5 -3.49 -13.07 -9.72
CA PRO A 5 -4.56 -13.67 -8.94
C PRO A 5 -5.67 -14.27 -9.82
N LYS A 6 -6.58 -15.06 -9.22
CA LYS A 6 -7.70 -15.74 -9.93
C LYS A 6 -8.52 -14.82 -10.85
N PRO A 7 -8.92 -13.60 -10.44
CA PRO A 7 -9.70 -12.71 -11.32
C PRO A 7 -8.94 -12.35 -12.59
N LEU A 8 -7.63 -12.06 -12.46
CA LEU A 8 -6.79 -11.69 -13.60
C LEU A 8 -6.52 -12.87 -14.54
N ARG A 9 -6.49 -14.09 -14.01
CA ARG A 9 -6.43 -15.32 -14.82
C ARG A 9 -7.69 -15.53 -15.65
N ASN A 10 -8.86 -15.26 -15.06
CA ASN A 10 -10.12 -15.37 -15.79
C ASN A 10 -10.19 -14.34 -16.91
N LEU A 11 -9.80 -13.09 -16.63
CA LEU A 11 -9.73 -12.02 -17.61
C LEU A 11 -8.75 -12.35 -18.76
N ALA A 12 -7.60 -12.94 -18.43
CA ALA A 12 -6.65 -13.41 -19.44
C ALA A 12 -7.24 -14.52 -20.33
N LYS A 13 -8.03 -15.45 -19.78
CA LYS A 13 -8.70 -16.50 -20.58
C LYS A 13 -9.79 -15.95 -21.50
N GLU A 14 -10.47 -14.90 -21.07
CA GLU A 14 -11.56 -14.28 -21.83
C GLU A 14 -11.03 -13.43 -22.99
N HIS A 15 -9.91 -12.73 -22.79
CA HIS A 15 -9.42 -11.73 -23.75
C HIS A 15 -8.15 -12.11 -24.51
N LEU A 16 -7.45 -13.19 -24.13
CA LEU A 16 -6.25 -13.63 -24.84
C LEU A 16 -6.52 -14.84 -25.73
N SER A 17 -5.85 -14.88 -26.87
CA SER A 17 -5.81 -16.06 -27.74
C SER A 17 -5.27 -17.28 -26.99
N SER A 18 -5.73 -18.47 -27.39
CA SER A 18 -5.19 -19.76 -26.94
C SER A 18 -3.69 -19.93 -27.24
N SER A 19 -3.16 -19.18 -28.22
CA SER A 19 -1.73 -19.13 -28.55
C SER A 19 -0.91 -18.15 -27.69
N SER A 20 -1.52 -17.50 -26.70
CA SER A 20 -0.81 -16.56 -25.84
C SER A 20 0.21 -17.28 -24.93
N VAL A 21 1.44 -16.75 -24.90
CA VAL A 21 2.51 -17.27 -24.05
C VAL A 21 2.64 -16.42 -22.80
N ARG A 22 2.69 -17.08 -21.63
CA ARG A 22 2.93 -16.40 -20.36
C ARG A 22 4.43 -16.34 -20.07
N ILE A 23 4.99 -15.14 -20.07
CA ILE A 23 6.37 -14.88 -19.67
C ILE A 23 6.38 -14.41 -18.21
N ASN A 24 7.03 -15.16 -17.32
CA ASN A 24 7.24 -14.79 -15.92
C ASN A 24 8.72 -14.48 -15.69
N ILE A 25 9.05 -13.21 -15.51
CA ILE A 25 10.40 -12.76 -15.16
C ILE A 25 10.42 -12.48 -13.66
N SER A 26 10.40 -13.53 -12.82
CA SER A 26 10.55 -13.34 -11.36
C SER A 26 10.83 -14.63 -10.57
N ARG A 27 11.71 -14.50 -9.56
CA ARG A 27 11.80 -15.39 -8.40
C ARG A 27 10.57 -15.12 -7.52
N ILE A 28 9.81 -16.15 -7.17
CA ILE A 28 8.67 -16.04 -6.25
C ILE A 28 9.22 -15.86 -4.83
N SER A 29 9.78 -14.69 -4.53
CA SER A 29 9.83 -14.24 -3.14
C SER A 29 8.58 -13.41 -2.93
N SER A 30 7.77 -13.83 -1.97
CA SER A 30 6.59 -13.14 -1.46
C SER A 30 6.67 -11.62 -1.58
N THR A 31 5.55 -10.97 -1.91
CA THR A 31 5.34 -9.51 -2.03
C THR A 31 5.99 -8.66 -0.92
N TYR A 32 6.31 -9.26 0.21
CA TYR A 32 6.91 -8.65 1.40
C TYR A 32 8.44 -8.47 1.35
N ALA A 33 9.17 -9.15 0.45
CA ALA A 33 10.64 -9.16 0.50
C ALA A 33 11.28 -7.77 0.30
N ASN A 34 10.61 -6.87 -0.44
CA ASN A 34 11.09 -5.53 -0.74
C ASN A 34 10.34 -4.43 0.05
N ILE A 35 9.48 -4.80 1.00
CA ILE A 35 8.68 -3.84 1.78
C ILE A 35 9.06 -3.96 3.24
N MET A 36 9.73 -2.94 3.77
CA MET A 36 9.99 -2.84 5.21
C MET A 36 8.69 -2.52 5.94
N GLN A 37 8.19 -3.48 6.74
CA GLN A 37 6.98 -3.30 7.55
C GLN A 37 7.37 -3.02 8.99
N ARG A 38 6.78 -1.98 9.57
CA ARG A 38 6.97 -1.61 10.98
C ARG A 38 5.61 -1.48 11.63
N VAL A 39 5.42 -2.14 12.78
CA VAL A 39 4.17 -2.10 13.54
C VAL A 39 4.43 -1.39 14.85
N PHE A 40 3.69 -0.30 15.08
CA PHE A 40 3.80 0.52 16.29
C PHE A 40 2.52 0.40 17.11
N LYS A 41 2.65 0.10 18.39
CA LYS A 41 1.52 0.11 19.32
C LYS A 41 1.32 1.55 19.82
N ALA A 42 0.18 2.15 19.49
CA ALA A 42 -0.17 3.51 19.90
C ALA A 42 -1.62 3.55 20.40
N SER A 43 -1.87 4.32 21.45
CA SER A 43 -3.23 4.59 21.91
C SER A 43 -4.00 5.41 20.85
N PRO A 44 -5.34 5.30 20.77
CA PRO A 44 -6.13 6.04 19.80
C PRO A 44 -5.90 7.55 19.85
N PHE A 45 -5.74 8.10 21.06
CA PHE A 45 -5.51 9.53 21.28
C PHE A 45 -4.11 9.99 20.84
N ASN A 46 -3.10 9.12 20.96
CA ASN A 46 -1.71 9.45 20.63
C ASN A 46 -1.34 9.09 19.18
N LYS A 47 -2.23 8.45 18.41
CA LYS A 47 -1.93 8.04 17.03
C LYS A 47 -1.54 9.20 16.12
N LYS A 48 -2.17 10.37 16.28
CA LYS A 48 -1.90 11.54 15.43
C LYS A 48 -0.54 12.16 15.72
N THR A 49 -0.18 12.30 16.99
CA THR A 49 1.12 12.84 17.40
C THR A 49 2.24 11.89 17.01
N ALA A 50 2.10 10.59 17.29
CA ALA A 50 3.06 9.56 16.87
C ALA A 50 3.25 9.54 15.34
N LEU A 51 2.18 9.69 14.56
CA LEU A 51 2.28 9.80 13.10
C LEU A 51 3.10 11.02 12.67
N LYS A 52 2.87 12.19 13.27
CA LYS A 52 3.60 13.43 12.94
C LYS A 52 5.10 13.30 13.27
N GLU A 53 5.42 12.72 14.41
CA GLU A 53 6.80 12.41 14.79
C GLU A 53 7.47 11.49 13.75
N HIS A 54 6.79 10.42 13.32
CA HIS A 54 7.32 9.52 12.31
C HIS A 54 7.49 10.17 10.95
N ILE A 55 6.56 11.03 10.52
CA ILE A 55 6.70 11.79 9.26
C ILE A 55 7.95 12.69 9.31
N ASN A 56 8.17 13.39 10.43
CA ASN A 56 9.30 14.30 10.58
C ASN A 56 10.67 13.59 10.63
N LEU A 57 10.70 12.32 11.04
CA LEU A 57 11.92 11.50 11.05
C LEU A 57 12.28 10.94 9.67
N LEU A 58 11.33 10.89 8.74
CA LEU A 58 11.54 10.34 7.41
C LEU A 58 12.08 11.42 6.46
N PRO A 59 12.97 11.06 5.52
CA PRO A 59 13.38 11.96 4.46
C PRO A 59 12.18 12.32 3.58
N ALA A 60 12.24 13.48 2.92
CA ALA A 60 11.17 13.95 2.04
C ALA A 60 10.83 12.90 0.97
N CYS A 61 9.63 12.32 1.07
CA CYS A 61 9.13 11.30 0.15
C CYS A 61 7.63 11.47 -0.07
N ARG A 62 7.11 10.91 -1.16
CA ARG A 62 5.66 10.83 -1.35
C ARG A 62 5.10 9.75 -0.44
N MET A 63 4.14 10.12 0.42
CA MET A 63 3.53 9.23 1.39
C MET A 63 2.04 9.05 1.10
N ILE A 64 1.54 7.83 1.26
CA ILE A 64 0.11 7.52 1.22
C ILE A 64 -0.29 7.07 2.63
N ILE A 65 -1.27 7.76 3.22
CA ILE A 65 -1.77 7.45 4.56
C ILE A 65 -3.20 6.92 4.44
N PHE A 66 -3.41 5.67 4.86
CA PHE A 66 -4.73 5.04 4.87
C PHE A 66 -5.44 5.30 6.19
N VAL A 67 -6.71 5.68 6.12
CA VAL A 67 -7.61 5.86 7.27
C VAL A 67 -8.97 5.24 6.98
N ASN A 68 -9.68 4.84 8.04
CA ASN A 68 -10.91 4.06 7.90
C ASN A 68 -12.15 4.88 7.49
N SER A 69 -12.10 6.21 7.51
CA SER A 69 -13.23 7.04 7.12
C SER A 69 -12.82 8.37 6.50
N LYS A 70 -13.65 8.89 5.59
CA LYS A 70 -13.48 10.20 4.96
C LYS A 70 -13.37 11.33 5.99
N ARG A 71 -14.21 11.29 7.03
CA ARG A 71 -14.18 12.28 8.11
C ARG A 71 -12.82 12.30 8.83
N MET A 72 -12.21 11.14 9.04
CA MET A 72 -10.87 11.05 9.63
C MET A 72 -9.81 11.60 8.68
N ALA A 73 -9.93 11.35 7.37
CA ALA A 73 -9.00 11.88 6.37
C ALA A 73 -8.98 13.41 6.40
N ASN A 74 -10.15 14.05 6.38
CA ASN A 74 -10.25 15.52 6.46
C ASN A 74 -9.61 16.05 7.76
N LYS A 75 -9.98 15.48 8.92
CA LYS A 75 -9.41 15.87 10.22
C LYS A 75 -7.91 15.67 10.33
N LEU A 76 -7.36 14.67 9.63
CA LEU A 76 -5.92 14.41 9.62
C LEU A 76 -5.19 15.39 8.71
N ASN A 77 -5.79 15.69 7.55
CA ASN A 77 -5.27 16.71 6.65
C ASN A 77 -5.16 18.07 7.36
N ASP A 78 -6.23 18.48 8.05
CA ASP A 78 -6.23 19.73 8.81
C ASP A 78 -5.15 19.73 9.90
N PHE A 79 -4.92 18.61 10.58
CA PHE A 79 -3.89 18.50 11.63
C PHE A 79 -2.45 18.53 11.10
N LEU A 80 -2.22 18.11 9.85
CA LEU A 80 -0.89 18.04 9.27
C LEU A 80 -0.47 19.36 8.60
N TYR A 81 -1.43 20.12 8.05
CA TYR A 81 -1.15 21.28 7.21
C TYR A 81 -1.67 22.61 7.75
N ASN A 82 -2.53 22.60 8.78
CA ASN A 82 -2.95 23.79 9.52
C ASN A 82 -2.41 23.74 10.96
#